data_AF-A0A0A3YP25-F1
#
_entry.id   AF-A0A0A3YP25-F1
#
_cell.length_a   1.000
_cell.length_b   1.000
_cell.length_c   1.000
_cell.angle_alpha   90.00
_cell.angle_beta   90.00
_cell.angle_gamma   90.00
#
_symmetry.space_group_name_H-M   'P 1'
#
loop_
_entity.id
_entity.type
_entity.pdbx_description
1 polymer ?
#
loop_
_entity_poly.entity_id
_entity_poly.type
_entity_poly.pdbx_seq_one_letter_code
_entity_poly.pdbx_strand_id
1 'polypeptide(L)'
;MQLNSTEISELIKQRIAQFNVVSEAHNEGTIVSVSDGIIRVNGLADVMQGEMIALPGNRYAIALNLERDSVGAVVMGPYADLAEGMKVKCTGRILEVPVGRGLLGRVVNTLGAPIDGKGAIDNDGFSPIEVIAPGVIDRQSVDQPVQTGYKSVDAMIPIGRGQRELIIGDRQTGKTAMAIDAIINQRDSGIKCVYVAIGQKASTIANVVRKLEEHNALANTIVVVATASESAALQYLAPYAGCAMGEYFRDRGEDALIVYDDLSKQAVAYRQVSLLLRRPPGREAFPGDVFYLHSRLLERASRVSADYVERFTNGEVKGKTGSLTALPIIETQAGDVSAFVPTNVISITDGQIFLETNLFNSGIRPAVNPGISVSRVGGAAQTKIIKKLSGGIRTALAQYRELAAFSQFASDLDEATRKQLSHGQKVTELLKQKQYAPMSVAQQGLVLFAAERGFLNDVELAKIGSFEAALLAFADRDHAELMAEINQSGNYNGEIEEKLKGLLETFKKTQSW
;
A
#
# COMPACT_ATOMS: atom_id res chain seq x y z
N MET A 1 2.66 30.52 14.15
CA MET A 1 1.20 30.70 14.17
C MET A 1 0.87 31.55 15.39
N GLN A 2 0.28 32.74 15.21
CA GLN A 2 -0.14 33.60 16.33
C GLN A 2 -1.33 32.93 17.02
N LEU A 3 -1.21 32.66 18.32
CA LEU A 3 -2.30 32.18 19.16
C LEU A 3 -3.22 33.37 19.49
N ASN A 4 -4.27 33.56 18.70
CA ASN A 4 -5.32 34.54 19.00
C ASN A 4 -6.24 33.97 20.10
N SER A 5 -6.15 34.51 21.32
CA SER A 5 -6.94 34.07 22.48
C SER A 5 -8.45 34.19 22.27
N THR A 6 -8.89 35.10 21.41
CA THR A 6 -10.27 35.29 20.99
C THR A 6 -10.82 34.10 20.20
N GLU A 7 -10.08 33.59 19.21
CA GLU A 7 -10.52 32.45 18.39
C GLU A 7 -10.70 31.18 19.23
N ILE A 8 -9.77 30.91 20.16
CA ILE A 8 -9.87 29.76 21.08
C ILE A 8 -11.09 29.92 21.99
N SER A 9 -11.33 31.13 22.50
CA SER A 9 -12.46 31.41 23.38
C SER A 9 -13.79 31.26 22.65
N GLU A 10 -13.89 31.69 21.40
CA GLU A 10 -15.08 31.52 20.57
C GLU A 10 -15.35 30.05 20.25
N LEU A 11 -14.33 29.28 19.88
CA LEU A 11 -14.45 27.85 19.62
C LEU A 11 -14.98 27.09 20.84
N ILE A 12 -14.45 27.38 22.03
CA ILE A 12 -14.93 26.76 23.28
C ILE A 12 -16.36 27.20 23.58
N LYS A 13 -16.69 28.49 23.45
CA LYS A 13 -18.06 29.00 23.66
C LYS A 13 -19.07 28.32 22.73
N GLN A 14 -18.74 28.15 21.45
CA GLN A 14 -19.61 27.45 20.49
C GLN A 14 -19.86 26.01 20.92
N ARG A 15 -18.83 25.27 21.36
CA ARG A 15 -18.99 23.90 21.85
C ARG A 15 -19.85 23.81 23.11
N ILE A 16 -19.70 24.75 24.04
CA ILE A 16 -20.53 24.80 25.25
C ILE A 16 -21.99 25.15 24.88
N ALA A 17 -22.20 26.10 23.97
CA ALA A 17 -23.53 26.50 23.53
C ALA A 17 -24.28 25.38 22.80
N GLN A 18 -23.56 24.51 22.07
CA GLN A 18 -24.11 23.34 21.38
C GLN A 18 -24.22 22.09 22.27
N PHE A 19 -23.76 22.15 23.52
CA PHE A 19 -23.80 21.00 24.42
C PHE A 19 -25.22 20.75 24.91
N ASN A 20 -25.88 19.76 24.32
CA ASN A 20 -27.22 19.35 24.71
C ASN A 20 -27.17 18.56 26.03
N VAL A 21 -27.70 19.16 27.09
CA VAL A 21 -27.90 18.50 28.39
C VAL A 21 -29.23 17.74 28.36
N VAL A 22 -29.20 16.55 27.77
CA VAL A 22 -30.35 15.62 27.76
C VAL A 22 -29.92 14.32 28.43
N SER A 23 -30.76 13.76 29.29
CA SER A 23 -30.51 12.46 29.91
C SER A 23 -30.85 11.35 28.93
N GLU A 24 -29.85 10.58 28.50
CA GLU A 24 -30.04 9.40 27.67
C GLU A 24 -29.92 8.12 28.51
N ALA A 25 -30.78 7.14 28.25
CA ALA A 25 -30.67 5.82 28.83
C ALA A 25 -29.59 5.03 28.07
N HIS A 26 -28.64 4.44 28.80
CA HIS A 26 -27.60 3.60 28.21
C HIS A 26 -27.58 2.23 28.88
N ASN A 27 -27.28 1.19 28.11
CA ASN A 27 -27.06 -0.15 28.64
C ASN A 27 -25.68 -0.21 29.31
N GLU A 28 -25.65 -0.67 30.57
CA GLU A 28 -24.44 -0.72 31.40
C GLU A 28 -24.10 -2.16 31.77
N GLY A 29 -22.81 -2.45 31.81
CA GLY A 29 -22.25 -3.71 32.28
C GLY A 29 -21.17 -3.47 33.33
N THR A 30 -20.70 -4.57 33.92
CA THR A 30 -19.64 -4.56 34.94
C THR A 30 -18.54 -5.53 34.53
N ILE A 31 -17.28 -5.09 34.58
CA ILE A 31 -16.12 -5.94 34.31
C ILE A 31 -16.04 -7.01 35.40
N VAL A 32 -16.00 -8.28 34.99
CA VAL A 32 -15.86 -9.46 35.86
C VAL A 32 -14.41 -9.95 35.88
N SER A 33 -13.70 -9.81 34.77
CA SER A 33 -12.28 -10.17 34.72
C SER A 33 -11.51 -9.36 33.70
N VAL A 34 -10.20 -9.22 33.94
CA VAL A 34 -9.23 -8.60 33.03
C VAL A 34 -8.02 -9.52 32.95
N SER A 35 -7.65 -9.97 31.75
CA SER A 35 -6.45 -10.78 31.51
C SER A 35 -5.90 -10.50 30.13
N ASP A 36 -4.62 -10.13 30.04
CA ASP A 36 -3.88 -9.99 28.77
C ASP A 36 -4.58 -9.11 27.71
N GLY A 37 -5.27 -8.05 28.16
CA GLY A 37 -6.01 -7.13 27.29
C GLY A 37 -7.41 -7.61 26.88
N ILE A 38 -7.86 -8.77 27.38
CA ILE A 38 -9.24 -9.23 27.27
C ILE A 38 -9.99 -8.89 28.56
N ILE A 39 -11.20 -8.37 28.39
CA ILE A 39 -12.15 -8.17 29.47
C ILE A 39 -13.36 -9.07 29.28
N ARG A 40 -13.86 -9.61 30.39
CA ARG A 40 -15.17 -10.26 30.44
C ARG A 40 -16.13 -9.33 31.16
N VAL A 41 -17.25 -9.03 30.53
CA VAL A 41 -18.26 -8.10 31.06
C VAL A 41 -19.54 -8.87 31.33
N ASN A 42 -20.16 -8.64 32.48
CA ASN A 42 -21.52 -9.09 32.81
C ASN A 42 -22.49 -7.93 32.63
N GLY A 43 -23.69 -8.21 32.10
CA GLY A 43 -24.66 -7.21 31.65
C GLY A 43 -24.54 -6.98 30.15
N LEU A 44 -24.72 -5.72 29.72
CA LEU A 44 -24.68 -5.36 28.29
C LEU A 44 -25.69 -6.16 27.45
N ALA A 45 -26.93 -6.30 27.94
CA ALA A 45 -27.96 -7.15 27.32
C ALA A 45 -28.26 -6.81 25.84
N ASP A 46 -28.11 -5.53 25.48
CA ASP A 46 -28.40 -5.01 24.15
C ASP A 46 -27.15 -4.89 23.26
N VAL A 47 -25.98 -5.38 23.71
CA VAL A 47 -24.74 -5.21 22.94
C VAL A 47 -24.74 -6.03 21.66
N MET A 48 -24.22 -5.44 20.59
CA MET A 48 -24.06 -6.12 19.31
C MET A 48 -22.64 -6.66 19.14
N GLN A 49 -22.51 -7.70 18.31
CA GLN A 49 -21.18 -8.19 17.92
C GLN A 49 -20.47 -7.11 17.10
N GLY A 50 -19.22 -6.77 17.46
CA GLY A 50 -18.47 -5.70 16.81
C GLY A 50 -18.78 -4.29 17.33
N GLU A 51 -19.64 -4.17 18.36
CA GLU A 51 -19.93 -2.88 18.99
C GLU A 51 -18.73 -2.38 19.82
N MET A 52 -18.55 -1.06 19.82
CA MET A 52 -17.64 -0.40 20.75
C MET A 52 -18.27 -0.32 22.14
N ILE A 53 -17.54 -0.82 23.14
CA ILE A 53 -17.87 -0.68 24.55
C ILE A 53 -16.99 0.45 25.11
N ALA A 54 -17.63 1.48 25.65
CA ALA A 54 -16.92 2.57 26.32
C ALA A 54 -16.44 2.11 27.71
N LEU A 55 -15.14 2.26 27.92
CA LEU A 55 -14.45 2.00 29.18
C LEU A 55 -14.20 3.30 29.94
N PRO A 56 -13.97 3.24 31.26
CA PRO A 56 -13.48 4.38 32.02
C PRO A 56 -12.20 4.99 31.40
N GLY A 57 -12.05 6.31 31.53
CA GLY A 57 -10.85 7.00 31.04
C GLY A 57 -10.80 7.22 29.53
N ASN A 58 -11.97 7.31 28.86
CA ASN A 58 -12.09 7.61 27.43
C ASN A 58 -11.37 6.59 26.53
N ARG A 59 -11.54 5.31 26.85
CA ARG A 59 -11.00 4.17 26.11
C ARG A 59 -12.13 3.29 25.62
N TYR A 60 -11.84 2.46 24.64
CA TYR A 60 -12.83 1.57 24.05
C TYR A 60 -12.35 0.13 24.08
N ALA A 61 -13.30 -0.80 24.18
CA ALA A 61 -13.11 -2.21 23.87
C ALA A 61 -14.04 -2.60 22.73
N ILE A 62 -13.71 -3.67 22.02
CA ILE A 62 -14.56 -4.23 20.97
C ILE A 62 -15.20 -5.54 21.45
N ALA A 63 -16.52 -5.64 21.36
CA ALA A 63 -17.25 -6.87 21.68
C ALA A 63 -17.02 -7.93 20.59
N LEU A 64 -16.43 -9.07 20.96
CA LEU A 64 -16.09 -10.14 20.00
C LEU A 64 -16.89 -11.42 20.19
N ASN A 65 -17.12 -11.81 21.45
CA ASN A 65 -17.89 -13.00 21.80
C ASN A 65 -19.07 -12.59 22.67
N LEU A 66 -20.28 -12.98 22.26
CA LEU A 66 -21.49 -12.85 23.06
C LEU A 66 -21.83 -14.22 23.63
N GLU A 67 -21.38 -14.49 24.86
CA GLU A 67 -21.75 -15.71 25.59
C GLU A 67 -23.13 -15.52 26.24
N ARG A 68 -23.72 -16.61 26.74
CA ARG A 68 -25.07 -16.58 27.35
C ARG A 68 -25.20 -15.58 28.49
N ASP A 69 -24.16 -15.50 29.34
CA ASP A 69 -24.18 -14.71 30.58
C ASP A 69 -23.02 -13.70 30.65
N SER A 70 -22.23 -13.58 29.57
CA SER A 70 -21.09 -12.64 29.55
C SER A 70 -20.69 -12.22 28.14
N VAL A 71 -20.04 -11.07 28.06
CA VAL A 71 -19.50 -10.50 26.82
C VAL A 71 -17.98 -10.51 26.91
N GLY A 72 -17.34 -11.21 25.97
CA GLY A 72 -15.90 -11.17 25.79
C GLY A 72 -15.51 -10.01 24.87
N ALA A 73 -14.75 -9.06 25.41
CA ALA A 73 -14.31 -7.89 24.67
C ALA A 73 -12.79 -7.68 24.76
N VAL A 74 -12.22 -7.06 23.75
CA VAL A 74 -10.77 -6.79 23.69
C VAL A 74 -10.50 -5.31 23.80
N VAL A 75 -9.61 -4.93 24.71
CA VAL A 75 -9.29 -3.53 25.02
C VAL A 75 -8.42 -2.92 23.93
N MET A 76 -8.85 -1.77 23.41
CA MET A 76 -8.15 -1.02 22.35
C MET A 76 -7.24 0.05 22.96
N GLY A 77 -6.28 -0.38 23.78
CA GLY A 77 -5.32 0.50 24.44
C GLY A 77 -4.67 -0.14 25.68
N PRO A 78 -4.02 0.67 26.54
CA PRO A 78 -3.56 0.21 27.84
C PRO A 78 -4.70 -0.36 28.67
N TYR A 79 -4.49 -1.50 29.33
CA TYR A 79 -5.51 -2.23 30.09
C TYR A 79 -5.15 -2.48 31.55
N ALA A 80 -3.91 -2.18 31.97
CA ALA A 80 -3.38 -2.55 33.29
C ALA A 80 -4.07 -1.85 34.47
N ASP A 81 -4.70 -0.70 34.22
CA ASP A 81 -5.45 0.10 35.18
C ASP A 81 -6.94 -0.29 35.25
N LEU A 82 -7.40 -1.23 34.42
CA LEU A 82 -8.76 -1.77 34.51
C LEU A 82 -8.85 -2.81 35.62
N ALA A 83 -9.94 -2.76 36.39
CA ALA A 83 -10.19 -3.69 37.48
C ALA A 83 -11.60 -4.28 37.41
N GLU A 84 -11.78 -5.42 38.07
CA GLU A 84 -13.09 -6.01 38.33
C GLU A 84 -14.00 -5.01 39.06
N GLY A 85 -15.30 -5.03 38.76
CA GLY A 85 -16.29 -4.13 39.34
C GLY A 85 -16.42 -2.79 38.61
N MET A 86 -15.50 -2.45 37.70
CA MET A 86 -15.62 -1.22 36.91
C MET A 86 -16.81 -1.28 35.95
N LYS A 87 -17.52 -0.15 35.84
CA LYS A 87 -18.66 0.00 34.94
C LYS A 87 -18.22 0.29 33.51
N VAL A 88 -18.92 -0.30 32.56
CA VAL A 88 -18.71 -0.11 31.12
C VAL A 88 -20.05 0.12 30.43
N LYS A 89 -20.04 0.81 29.30
CA LYS A 89 -21.28 1.23 28.62
C LYS A 89 -21.28 0.81 27.16
N CYS A 90 -22.42 0.33 26.68
CA CYS A 90 -22.68 0.20 25.25
C CYS A 90 -22.68 1.59 24.60
N THR A 91 -22.13 1.70 23.39
CA THR A 91 -22.16 2.95 22.64
C THR A 91 -23.26 2.98 21.58
N GLY A 92 -23.89 1.83 21.29
CA GLY A 92 -24.84 1.66 20.19
C GLY A 92 -24.21 1.80 18.81
N ARG A 93 -22.88 1.89 18.74
CA ARG A 93 -22.12 2.12 17.50
C ARG A 93 -21.19 0.95 17.24
N ILE A 94 -21.29 0.40 16.04
CA ILE A 94 -20.26 -0.48 15.48
C ILE A 94 -18.96 0.32 15.38
N LEU A 95 -17.81 -0.36 15.41
CA LEU A 95 -16.52 0.33 15.30
C LEU A 95 -16.44 1.16 14.01
N GLU A 96 -16.31 2.46 14.21
CA GLU A 96 -16.27 3.49 13.18
C GLU A 96 -15.02 4.35 13.34
N VAL A 97 -14.52 4.88 12.23
CA VAL A 97 -13.36 5.79 12.20
C VAL A 97 -13.71 7.07 11.44
N PRO A 98 -13.12 8.22 11.81
CA PRO A 98 -13.28 9.45 11.03
C PRO A 98 -12.73 9.24 9.62
N VAL A 99 -13.42 9.80 8.63
CA VAL A 99 -13.03 9.79 7.22
C VAL A 99 -13.15 11.18 6.63
N GLY A 100 -12.43 11.48 5.56
CA GLY A 100 -12.52 12.78 4.89
C GLY A 100 -11.19 13.31 4.40
N ARG A 101 -11.25 14.40 3.62
CA ARG A 101 -10.07 15.02 3.01
C ARG A 101 -9.13 15.65 4.05
N GLY A 102 -9.65 16.10 5.19
CA GLY A 102 -8.85 16.72 6.25
C GLY A 102 -7.87 15.77 6.96
N LEU A 103 -7.93 14.46 6.69
CA LEU A 103 -6.95 13.47 7.13
C LEU A 103 -5.65 13.49 6.31
N LEU A 104 -5.64 14.05 5.10
CA LEU A 104 -4.45 14.13 4.26
C LEU A 104 -3.36 14.95 4.97
N GLY A 105 -2.13 14.42 5.04
CA GLY A 105 -1.02 15.05 5.77
C GLY A 105 -1.02 14.84 7.27
N ARG A 106 -1.95 14.04 7.79
CA ARG A 106 -2.06 13.71 9.22
C ARG A 106 -1.52 12.33 9.55
N VAL A 107 -0.98 12.20 10.76
CA VAL A 107 -0.65 10.91 11.35
C VAL A 107 -1.68 10.59 12.42
N VAL A 108 -2.37 9.47 12.27
CA VAL A 108 -3.48 9.04 13.14
C VAL A 108 -3.22 7.65 13.70
N ASN A 109 -3.81 7.36 14.86
CA ASN A 109 -3.85 6.00 15.39
C ASN A 109 -4.96 5.17 14.71
N THR A 110 -5.08 3.89 15.07
CA THR A 110 -6.12 2.99 14.54
C THR A 110 -7.56 3.48 14.73
N LEU A 111 -7.83 4.28 15.77
CA LEU A 111 -9.17 4.84 16.03
C LEU A 111 -9.39 6.18 15.32
N GLY A 112 -8.43 6.64 14.51
CA GLY A 112 -8.48 7.91 13.78
C GLY A 112 -8.17 9.15 14.63
N ALA A 113 -7.69 8.99 15.86
CA ALA A 113 -7.24 10.11 16.68
C ALA A 113 -5.86 10.61 16.20
N PRO A 114 -5.65 11.93 16.07
CA PRO A 114 -4.36 12.50 15.65
C PRO A 114 -3.27 12.24 16.68
N ILE A 115 -2.09 11.81 16.22
CA ILE A 115 -0.90 11.58 17.06
C ILE A 115 0.31 12.41 16.61
N ASP A 116 0.14 13.29 15.63
CA ASP A 116 1.19 14.18 15.08
C ASP A 116 1.37 15.49 15.84
N GLY A 117 0.56 15.77 16.86
CA GLY A 117 0.61 17.02 17.62
C GLY A 117 0.07 18.25 16.87
N LYS A 118 -0.52 18.09 15.67
CA LYS A 118 -1.07 19.20 14.85
C LYS A 118 -2.50 19.59 15.25
N GLY A 119 -2.99 19.15 16.41
CA GLY A 119 -4.34 19.43 16.90
C GLY A 119 -5.42 18.52 16.32
N ALA A 120 -6.69 18.90 16.48
CA ALA A 120 -7.83 18.12 16.01
C ALA A 120 -7.84 17.95 14.48
N ILE A 121 -8.61 16.98 13.98
CA ILE A 121 -8.77 16.70 12.55
C ILE A 121 -10.15 17.15 12.13
N ASP A 122 -10.21 17.90 11.03
CA ASP A 122 -11.45 18.14 10.32
C ASP A 122 -11.80 16.90 9.49
N ASN A 123 -13.01 16.38 9.68
CA ASN A 123 -13.45 15.13 9.06
C ASN A 123 -14.87 15.30 8.51
N ASP A 124 -15.17 14.52 7.48
CA ASP A 124 -16.43 14.55 6.76
C ASP A 124 -17.40 13.47 7.28
N GLY A 125 -17.33 13.20 8.59
CA GLY A 125 -18.08 12.15 9.27
C GLY A 125 -17.28 10.87 9.55
N PHE A 126 -18.02 9.80 9.79
CA PHE A 126 -17.48 8.52 10.23
C PHE A 126 -17.87 7.40 9.27
N SER A 127 -16.99 6.40 9.13
CA SER A 127 -17.25 5.18 8.37
C SER A 127 -17.03 3.95 9.24
N PRO A 128 -17.91 2.93 9.17
CA PRO A 128 -17.65 1.63 9.78
C PRO A 128 -16.37 1.03 9.22
N ILE A 129 -15.58 0.37 10.07
CA ILE A 129 -14.34 -0.29 9.61
C ILE A 129 -14.60 -1.66 8.97
N GLU A 130 -15.71 -2.32 9.33
CA GLU A 130 -16.12 -3.60 8.78
C GLU A 130 -17.30 -3.38 7.82
N VAL A 131 -16.99 -3.40 6.52
CA VAL A 131 -17.95 -3.23 5.44
C VAL A 131 -17.69 -4.31 4.40
N ILE A 132 -18.77 -4.83 3.80
CA ILE A 132 -18.67 -5.80 2.70
C ILE A 132 -18.19 -5.06 1.45
N ALA A 133 -17.21 -5.64 0.77
CA ALA A 133 -16.67 -5.07 -0.46
C ALA A 133 -17.74 -4.93 -1.57
N PRO A 134 -17.55 -4.03 -2.55
CA PRO A 134 -18.43 -3.91 -3.71
C PRO A 134 -18.64 -5.25 -4.42
N GLY A 135 -19.89 -5.55 -4.76
CA GLY A 135 -20.29 -6.77 -5.44
C GLY A 135 -19.81 -6.83 -6.89
N VAL A 136 -19.94 -7.98 -7.54
CA VAL A 136 -19.42 -8.21 -8.91
C VAL A 136 -19.97 -7.20 -9.94
N ILE A 137 -21.26 -6.86 -9.84
CA ILE A 137 -21.92 -5.91 -10.77
C ILE A 137 -21.44 -4.47 -10.54
N ASP A 138 -21.04 -4.13 -9.32
CA ASP A 138 -20.57 -2.79 -8.97
C ASP A 138 -19.12 -2.55 -9.36
N ARG A 139 -18.39 -3.59 -9.80
CA ARG A 139 -16.98 -3.49 -10.20
C ARG A 139 -16.82 -3.14 -11.67
N GLN A 140 -15.69 -2.52 -11.99
CA GLN A 140 -15.23 -2.31 -13.36
C GLN A 140 -13.82 -2.89 -13.54
N SER A 141 -13.52 -3.39 -14.73
CA SER A 141 -12.17 -3.85 -15.09
C SER A 141 -11.12 -2.75 -14.92
N VAL A 142 -9.92 -3.15 -14.48
CA VAL A 142 -8.77 -2.27 -14.30
C VAL A 142 -8.12 -1.97 -15.66
N ASP A 143 -8.14 -0.70 -16.07
CA ASP A 143 -7.58 -0.25 -17.36
C ASP A 143 -6.63 0.96 -17.27
N GLN A 144 -6.45 1.53 -16.08
CA GLN A 144 -5.63 2.71 -15.84
C GLN A 144 -4.38 2.34 -15.03
N PRO A 145 -3.19 2.82 -15.41
CA PRO A 145 -1.95 2.51 -14.72
C PRO A 145 -1.81 3.28 -13.39
N VAL A 146 -1.12 2.66 -12.43
CA VAL A 146 -0.52 3.29 -11.26
C VAL A 146 0.99 3.17 -11.42
N GLN A 147 1.66 4.31 -11.68
CA GLN A 147 3.10 4.33 -11.91
C GLN A 147 3.84 4.27 -10.58
N THR A 148 4.68 3.26 -10.36
CA THR A 148 5.50 3.17 -9.14
C THR A 148 6.74 4.05 -9.22
N GLY A 149 7.21 4.33 -10.44
CA GLY A 149 8.44 5.05 -10.70
C GLY A 149 9.65 4.12 -10.80
N TYR A 150 9.49 2.81 -10.56
CA TYR A 150 10.54 1.81 -10.73
C TYR A 150 10.47 1.15 -12.10
N LYS A 151 11.56 1.25 -12.87
CA LYS A 151 11.70 0.60 -14.18
C LYS A 151 11.36 -0.89 -14.14
N SER A 152 11.87 -1.60 -13.13
CA SER A 152 11.68 -3.04 -12.98
C SER A 152 10.23 -3.43 -12.72
N VAL A 153 9.47 -2.59 -12.01
CA VAL A 153 8.07 -2.89 -11.65
C VAL A 153 7.17 -2.46 -12.79
N ASP A 154 7.22 -1.20 -13.20
CA ASP A 154 6.31 -0.63 -14.20
C ASP A 154 6.45 -1.34 -15.58
N ALA A 155 7.65 -1.83 -15.92
CA ALA A 155 7.89 -2.58 -17.16
C ALA A 155 7.44 -4.06 -17.08
N MET A 156 7.75 -4.77 -15.98
CA MET A 156 7.58 -6.23 -15.88
C MET A 156 6.31 -6.66 -15.14
N ILE A 157 5.92 -5.89 -14.12
CA ILE A 157 4.85 -6.20 -13.16
C ILE A 157 3.98 -4.94 -13.01
N PRO A 158 3.25 -4.55 -14.07
CA PRO A 158 2.47 -3.33 -14.04
C PRO A 158 1.34 -3.41 -13.01
N ILE A 159 1.07 -2.28 -12.36
CA ILE A 159 0.04 -2.12 -11.34
C ILE A 159 -1.04 -1.17 -11.88
N GLY A 160 -2.31 -1.55 -11.74
CA GLY A 160 -3.44 -0.74 -12.18
C GLY A 160 -4.28 -0.16 -11.05
N ARG A 161 -5.13 0.82 -11.41
CA ARG A 161 -6.09 1.48 -10.51
C ARG A 161 -7.19 0.52 -10.10
N GLY A 162 -7.22 0.16 -8.81
CA GLY A 162 -8.10 -0.87 -8.25
C GLY A 162 -7.49 -2.28 -8.17
N GLN A 163 -6.22 -2.46 -8.54
CA GLN A 163 -5.50 -3.74 -8.42
C GLN A 163 -4.98 -3.98 -7.00
N ARG A 164 -4.83 -5.26 -6.63
CA ARG A 164 -4.14 -5.70 -5.41
C ARG A 164 -2.80 -6.33 -5.79
N GLU A 165 -1.68 -5.70 -5.48
CA GLU A 165 -0.35 -6.21 -5.84
C GLU A 165 0.51 -6.45 -4.60
N LEU A 166 0.78 -7.73 -4.30
CA LEU A 166 1.53 -8.14 -3.10
C LEU A 166 3.03 -7.80 -3.22
N ILE A 167 3.61 -7.12 -2.24
CA ILE A 167 5.06 -6.99 -2.10
C ILE A 167 5.53 -8.00 -1.05
N ILE A 168 6.25 -9.03 -1.50
CA ILE A 168 6.65 -10.16 -0.65
C ILE A 168 8.16 -10.37 -0.71
N GLY A 169 8.75 -10.69 0.44
CA GLY A 169 10.16 -11.07 0.54
C GLY A 169 10.67 -11.04 1.97
N ASP A 170 11.92 -11.42 2.14
CA ASP A 170 12.54 -11.49 3.45
C ASP A 170 12.74 -10.11 4.08
N ARG A 171 13.08 -10.12 5.36
CA ARG A 171 13.48 -8.91 6.08
C ARG A 171 14.63 -8.19 5.35
N GLN A 172 14.60 -6.85 5.35
CA GLN A 172 15.65 -6.00 4.78
C GLN A 172 15.89 -6.12 3.25
N THR A 173 14.91 -6.59 2.48
CA THR A 173 15.00 -6.70 1.01
C THR A 173 14.53 -5.45 0.23
N GLY A 174 14.07 -4.40 0.92
CA GLY A 174 13.60 -3.14 0.31
C GLY A 174 12.08 -3.02 0.12
N LYS A 175 11.28 -3.90 0.74
CA LYS A 175 9.79 -3.87 0.65
C LYS A 175 9.17 -2.50 0.94
N THR A 176 9.47 -1.95 2.12
CA THR A 176 8.97 -0.63 2.55
C THR A 176 9.51 0.51 1.66
N ALA A 177 10.76 0.39 1.19
CA ALA A 177 11.34 1.38 0.27
C ALA A 177 10.57 1.45 -1.05
N MET A 178 10.25 0.29 -1.63
CA MET A 178 9.46 0.19 -2.86
C MET A 178 8.06 0.79 -2.69
N ALA A 179 7.40 0.50 -1.57
CA ALA A 179 6.05 1.02 -1.32
C ALA A 179 6.03 2.54 -1.07
N ILE A 180 7.02 3.08 -0.36
CA ILE A 180 7.13 4.53 -0.11
C ILE A 180 7.45 5.28 -1.40
N ASP A 181 8.34 4.75 -2.24
CA ASP A 181 8.65 5.37 -3.53
C ASP A 181 7.43 5.38 -4.45
N ALA A 182 6.60 4.33 -4.41
CA ALA A 182 5.31 4.33 -5.11
C ALA A 182 4.38 5.45 -4.59
N ILE A 183 4.31 5.69 -3.28
CA ILE A 183 3.57 6.82 -2.69
C ILE A 183 4.17 8.17 -3.15
N ILE A 184 5.49 8.32 -3.08
CA ILE A 184 6.18 9.55 -3.50
C ILE A 184 5.88 9.87 -4.97
N ASN A 185 5.83 8.85 -5.83
CA ASN A 185 5.51 9.03 -7.25
C ASN A 185 4.05 9.48 -7.50
N GLN A 186 3.16 9.38 -6.50
CA GLN A 186 1.77 9.85 -6.61
C GLN A 186 1.56 11.30 -6.19
N ARG A 187 2.60 12.03 -5.74
CA ARG A 187 2.46 13.40 -5.22
C ARG A 187 1.67 14.35 -6.15
N ASP A 188 1.84 14.18 -7.47
CA ASP A 188 1.26 15.04 -8.51
C ASP A 188 0.28 14.28 -9.44
N SER A 189 -0.02 13.00 -9.16
CA SER A 189 -0.81 12.14 -10.07
C SER A 189 -2.32 12.21 -9.84
N GLY A 190 -2.75 12.87 -8.76
CA GLY A 190 -4.15 12.94 -8.32
C GLY A 190 -4.60 11.76 -7.44
N ILE A 191 -3.82 10.68 -7.35
CA ILE A 191 -4.12 9.50 -6.52
C ILE A 191 -3.80 9.81 -5.05
N LYS A 192 -4.76 9.62 -4.15
CA LYS A 192 -4.57 9.85 -2.69
C LYS A 192 -3.89 8.66 -2.06
N CYS A 193 -2.97 8.87 -1.11
CA CYS A 193 -2.22 7.77 -0.52
C CYS A 193 -2.64 7.51 0.93
N VAL A 194 -2.61 6.24 1.33
CA VAL A 194 -2.77 5.79 2.72
C VAL A 194 -1.64 4.83 3.04
N TYR A 195 -0.84 5.13 4.06
CA TYR A 195 0.21 4.24 4.56
C TYR A 195 -0.18 3.74 5.95
N VAL A 196 -0.40 2.44 6.08
CA VAL A 196 -0.77 1.78 7.34
C VAL A 196 0.42 1.02 7.90
N ALA A 197 0.99 1.51 9.00
CA ALA A 197 2.08 0.86 9.71
C ALA A 197 1.54 -0.02 10.85
N ILE A 198 1.79 -1.32 10.77
CA ILE A 198 1.27 -2.35 11.66
C ILE A 198 2.45 -3.01 12.37
N GLY A 199 2.51 -2.92 13.69
CA GLY A 199 3.56 -3.54 14.50
C GLY A 199 4.98 -3.08 14.14
N GLN A 200 5.11 -1.89 13.53
CA GLN A 200 6.41 -1.32 13.19
C GLN A 200 7.00 -0.56 14.39
N LYS A 201 8.33 -0.37 14.38
CA LYS A 201 9.00 0.48 15.38
C LYS A 201 8.61 1.93 15.16
N ALA A 202 8.32 2.65 16.25
CA ALA A 202 7.98 4.08 16.19
C ALA A 202 9.07 4.91 15.48
N SER A 203 10.34 4.60 15.69
CA SER A 203 11.46 5.27 15.01
C SER A 203 11.49 5.03 13.50
N THR A 204 11.10 3.84 13.03
CA THR A 204 10.97 3.55 11.60
C THR A 204 9.84 4.39 11.01
N ILE A 205 8.68 4.42 11.67
CA ILE A 205 7.52 5.20 11.22
C ILE A 205 7.86 6.69 11.14
N ALA A 206 8.51 7.24 12.17
CA ALA A 206 8.95 8.64 12.17
C ALA A 206 9.89 8.95 10.99
N ASN A 207 10.82 8.04 10.67
CA ASN A 207 11.70 8.18 9.50
C ASN A 207 10.92 8.13 8.18
N VAL A 208 9.90 7.28 8.07
CA VAL A 208 9.03 7.21 6.87
C VAL A 208 8.25 8.50 6.71
N VAL A 209 7.60 8.99 7.77
CA VAL A 209 6.86 10.28 7.75
C VAL A 209 7.78 11.42 7.33
N ARG A 210 9.00 11.48 7.90
CA ARG A 210 9.99 12.49 7.52
C ARG A 210 10.37 12.39 6.04
N LYS A 211 10.56 11.18 5.50
CA LYS A 211 10.86 11.00 4.06
C LYS A 211 9.70 11.40 3.16
N LEU A 212 8.46 11.08 3.54
CA LEU A 212 7.28 11.55 2.83
C LEU A 212 7.19 13.09 2.85
N GLU A 213 7.56 13.74 3.95
CA GLU A 213 7.61 15.20 4.06
C GLU A 213 8.74 15.81 3.22
N GLU A 214 9.97 15.28 3.31
CA GLU A 214 11.14 15.69 2.52
C GLU A 214 10.87 15.66 1.00
N HIS A 215 10.05 14.70 0.55
CA HIS A 215 9.67 14.53 -0.86
C HIS A 215 8.30 15.13 -1.22
N ASN A 216 7.70 15.94 -0.34
CA ASN A 216 6.39 16.61 -0.52
C ASN A 216 5.22 15.66 -0.80
N ALA A 217 5.32 14.39 -0.41
CA ALA A 217 4.27 13.39 -0.56
C ALA A 217 3.33 13.33 0.66
N LEU A 218 3.78 13.80 1.83
CA LEU A 218 3.00 13.74 3.07
C LEU A 218 1.67 14.50 2.93
N ALA A 219 1.65 15.66 2.28
CA ALA A 219 0.43 16.45 2.08
C ALA A 219 -0.69 15.70 1.33
N ASN A 220 -0.34 14.65 0.59
CA ASN A 220 -1.26 13.79 -0.16
C ASN A 220 -1.42 12.39 0.48
N THR A 221 -0.90 12.19 1.69
CA THR A 221 -0.87 10.87 2.34
C THR A 221 -1.49 10.90 3.73
N ILE A 222 -2.38 9.95 4.03
CA ILE A 222 -2.84 9.64 5.38
C ILE A 222 -1.91 8.58 5.97
N VAL A 223 -1.41 8.77 7.19
CA VAL A 223 -0.57 7.77 7.87
C VAL A 223 -1.32 7.20 9.07
N VAL A 224 -1.66 5.91 9.01
CA VAL A 224 -2.30 5.18 10.11
C VAL A 224 -1.24 4.36 10.83
N VAL A 225 -1.17 4.49 12.16
CA VAL A 225 -0.11 3.89 12.97
C VAL A 225 -0.69 3.02 14.06
N ALA A 226 -0.23 1.77 14.09
CA ALA A 226 -0.30 0.88 15.25
C ALA A 226 1.11 0.33 15.52
N THR A 227 1.81 0.90 16.51
CA THR A 227 3.21 0.52 16.78
C THR A 227 3.34 -0.87 17.40
N ALA A 228 4.55 -1.44 17.38
CA ALA A 228 4.83 -2.74 18.02
C ALA A 228 4.53 -2.78 19.54
N SER A 229 4.52 -1.61 20.21
CA SER A 229 4.23 -1.48 21.64
C SER A 229 2.73 -1.35 21.97
N GLU A 230 1.88 -1.14 20.97
CA GLU A 230 0.44 -1.02 21.16
C GLU A 230 -0.25 -2.39 21.25
N SER A 231 -1.51 -2.39 21.71
CA SER A 231 -2.26 -3.62 21.90
C SER A 231 -2.45 -4.40 20.60
N ALA A 232 -2.54 -5.72 20.71
CA ALA A 232 -2.80 -6.59 19.56
C ALA A 232 -4.11 -6.23 18.84
N ALA A 233 -5.11 -5.71 19.56
CA ALA A 233 -6.35 -5.22 18.96
C ALA A 233 -6.13 -4.04 18.01
N LEU A 234 -5.34 -3.04 18.42
CA LEU A 234 -5.05 -1.88 17.57
C LEU A 234 -4.25 -2.29 16.33
N GLN A 235 -3.30 -3.22 16.48
CA GLN A 235 -2.53 -3.76 15.35
C GLN A 235 -3.39 -4.58 14.39
N TYR A 236 -4.31 -5.40 14.91
CA TYR A 236 -5.27 -6.17 14.14
C TYR A 236 -6.21 -5.26 13.33
N LEU A 237 -6.70 -4.18 13.92
CA LEU A 237 -7.74 -3.31 13.34
C LEU A 237 -7.19 -2.20 12.43
N ALA A 238 -5.91 -1.82 12.54
CA ALA A 238 -5.30 -0.73 11.77
C ALA A 238 -5.53 -0.84 10.25
N PRO A 239 -5.42 -2.02 9.61
CA PRO A 239 -5.64 -2.13 8.17
C PRO A 239 -7.07 -1.85 7.76
N TYR A 240 -8.05 -2.25 8.57
CA TYR A 240 -9.46 -1.97 8.31
C TYR A 240 -9.78 -0.48 8.45
N ALA A 241 -9.20 0.19 9.45
CA ALA A 241 -9.30 1.64 9.63
C ALA A 241 -8.72 2.40 8.42
N GLY A 242 -7.49 2.04 8.00
CA GLY A 242 -6.88 2.64 6.81
C GLY A 242 -7.68 2.36 5.53
N CYS A 243 -8.24 1.16 5.40
CA CYS A 243 -9.10 0.81 4.27
C CYS A 243 -10.35 1.70 4.23
N ALA A 244 -11.05 1.90 5.35
CA ALA A 244 -12.19 2.81 5.43
C ALA A 244 -11.84 4.25 5.01
N MET A 245 -10.66 4.74 5.41
CA MET A 245 -10.15 6.06 4.98
C MET A 245 -9.86 6.12 3.47
N GLY A 246 -9.38 5.03 2.86
CA GLY A 246 -9.17 4.93 1.43
C GLY A 246 -10.48 4.81 0.63
N GLU A 247 -11.45 4.07 1.15
CA GLU A 247 -12.77 3.88 0.52
C GLU A 247 -13.55 5.20 0.40
N TYR A 248 -13.37 6.13 1.33
CA TYR A 248 -13.94 7.48 1.24
C TYR A 248 -13.70 8.12 -0.14
N PHE A 249 -12.49 7.98 -0.69
CA PHE A 249 -12.12 8.51 -2.01
C PHE A 249 -12.68 7.63 -3.15
N ARG A 250 -12.55 6.30 -3.03
CA ARG A 250 -13.09 5.34 -4.02
C ARG A 250 -14.58 5.59 -4.28
N ASP A 251 -15.35 5.74 -3.23
CA ASP A 251 -16.81 5.83 -3.31
C ASP A 251 -17.30 7.19 -3.84
N ARG A 252 -16.39 8.17 -3.96
CA ARG A 252 -16.62 9.51 -4.53
C ARG A 252 -16.06 9.68 -5.95
N GLY A 253 -15.71 8.58 -6.61
CA GLY A 253 -15.17 8.62 -7.97
C GLY A 253 -13.74 9.16 -8.05
N GLU A 254 -12.99 9.08 -6.94
CA GLU A 254 -11.57 9.39 -6.88
C GLU A 254 -10.74 8.10 -6.75
N ASP A 255 -9.43 8.25 -6.91
CA ASP A 255 -8.48 7.16 -6.82
C ASP A 255 -7.63 7.25 -5.55
N ALA A 256 -7.47 6.11 -4.89
CA ALA A 256 -6.61 5.97 -3.72
C ALA A 256 -5.64 4.78 -3.87
N LEU A 257 -4.47 4.92 -3.25
CA LEU A 257 -3.43 3.89 -3.12
C LEU A 257 -3.22 3.63 -1.62
N ILE A 258 -3.42 2.39 -1.19
CA ILE A 258 -3.16 1.97 0.20
C ILE A 258 -2.01 0.99 0.30
N VAL A 259 -1.11 1.22 1.25
CA VAL A 259 0.01 0.35 1.59
C VAL A 259 -0.21 -0.21 2.99
N TYR A 260 -0.08 -1.53 3.15
CA TYR A 260 -0.17 -2.19 4.45
C TYR A 260 1.20 -2.76 4.86
N ASP A 261 1.84 -2.20 5.89
CA ASP A 261 3.22 -2.52 6.34
C ASP A 261 3.25 -3.02 7.81
N ASP A 262 3.03 -4.29 8.11
CA ASP A 262 2.79 -5.40 7.16
C ASP A 262 1.68 -6.34 7.63
N LEU A 263 1.09 -7.08 6.68
CA LEU A 263 -0.02 -8.00 6.96
C LEU A 263 0.44 -9.28 7.69
N SER A 264 1.74 -9.61 7.66
CA SER A 264 2.28 -10.71 8.47
C SER A 264 2.11 -10.41 9.95
N LYS A 265 2.40 -9.16 10.38
CA LYS A 265 2.21 -8.71 11.76
C LYS A 265 0.73 -8.57 12.12
N GLN A 266 -0.14 -8.20 11.18
CA GLN A 266 -1.60 -8.24 11.41
C GLN A 266 -2.06 -9.67 11.72
N ALA A 267 -1.63 -10.66 10.94
CA ALA A 267 -1.98 -12.06 11.18
C ALA A 267 -1.47 -12.56 12.54
N VAL A 268 -0.26 -12.16 12.96
CA VAL A 268 0.29 -12.49 14.29
C VAL A 268 -0.53 -11.84 15.41
N ALA A 269 -0.91 -10.58 15.26
CA ALA A 269 -1.78 -9.89 16.22
C ALA A 269 -3.16 -10.55 16.32
N TYR A 270 -3.76 -10.93 15.19
CA TYR A 270 -5.03 -11.65 15.16
C TYR A 270 -4.92 -13.04 15.81
N ARG A 271 -3.82 -13.76 15.56
CA ARG A 271 -3.52 -15.04 16.23
C ARG A 271 -3.45 -14.87 17.74
N GLN A 272 -2.78 -13.83 18.24
CA GLN A 272 -2.71 -13.55 19.67
C GLN A 272 -4.11 -13.31 20.26
N VAL A 273 -4.91 -12.42 19.65
CA VAL A 273 -6.29 -12.14 20.09
C VAL A 273 -7.13 -13.42 20.10
N SER A 274 -7.04 -14.22 19.06
CA SER A 274 -7.83 -15.46 18.92
C SER A 274 -7.47 -16.52 19.96
N LEU A 275 -6.18 -16.70 20.26
CA LEU A 275 -5.71 -17.66 21.26
C LEU A 275 -6.10 -17.23 22.68
N LEU A 276 -6.02 -15.93 22.98
CA LEU A 276 -6.45 -15.40 24.28
C LEU A 276 -7.98 -15.55 24.47
N LEU A 277 -8.76 -15.46 23.40
CA LEU A 277 -10.19 -15.81 23.38
C LEU A 277 -10.47 -17.31 23.41
N ARG A 278 -9.44 -18.16 23.54
CA ARG A 278 -9.51 -19.63 23.57
C ARG A 278 -10.19 -20.24 22.34
N ARG A 279 -10.10 -19.59 21.19
CA ARG A 279 -10.55 -20.18 19.92
C ARG A 279 -9.57 -21.29 19.49
N PRO A 280 -10.04 -22.46 19.04
CA PRO A 280 -9.17 -23.52 18.57
C PRO A 280 -8.26 -23.07 17.42
N PRO A 281 -6.93 -23.29 17.49
CA PRO A 281 -6.02 -22.96 16.42
C PRO A 281 -5.93 -24.06 15.36
N GLY A 282 -5.45 -23.69 14.17
CA GLY A 282 -5.12 -24.58 13.05
C GLY A 282 -3.61 -24.60 12.74
N ARG A 283 -3.27 -24.62 11.44
CA ARG A 283 -1.88 -24.67 10.95
C ARG A 283 -1.06 -23.47 11.45
N GLU A 284 0.18 -23.73 11.90
CA GLU A 284 1.10 -22.72 12.46
C GLU A 284 0.48 -21.90 13.61
N ALA A 285 -0.47 -22.51 14.33
CA ALA A 285 -1.26 -21.93 15.41
C ALA A 285 -2.15 -20.73 15.03
N PHE A 286 -2.33 -20.44 13.74
CA PHE A 286 -3.28 -19.41 13.30
C PHE A 286 -4.73 -19.89 13.45
N PRO A 287 -5.69 -18.98 13.67
CA PRO A 287 -7.10 -19.36 13.70
C PRO A 287 -7.60 -19.78 12.32
N GLY A 288 -8.66 -20.59 12.29
CA GLY A 288 -9.19 -21.17 11.05
C GLY A 288 -9.66 -20.12 10.01
N ASP A 289 -9.99 -18.91 10.47
CA ASP A 289 -10.47 -17.80 9.67
C ASP A 289 -9.38 -16.75 9.33
N VAL A 290 -8.09 -17.07 9.52
CA VAL A 290 -6.98 -16.16 9.11
C VAL A 290 -6.98 -15.86 7.61
N PHE A 291 -7.51 -16.76 6.78
CA PHE A 291 -7.75 -16.47 5.36
C PHE A 291 -8.83 -15.40 5.18
N TYR A 292 -9.95 -15.55 5.91
CA TYR A 292 -11.08 -14.62 5.85
C TYR A 292 -10.72 -13.22 6.36
N LEU A 293 -9.80 -13.12 7.32
CA LEU A 293 -9.19 -11.86 7.76
C LEU A 293 -8.65 -11.05 6.57
N HIS A 294 -7.71 -11.61 5.82
CA HIS A 294 -7.07 -10.91 4.72
C HIS A 294 -7.97 -10.82 3.48
N SER A 295 -8.83 -11.80 3.22
CA SER A 295 -9.70 -11.76 2.04
C SER A 295 -10.73 -10.63 2.16
N ARG A 296 -11.41 -10.50 3.31
CA ARG A 296 -12.40 -9.41 3.50
C ARG A 296 -11.76 -8.03 3.55
N LEU A 297 -10.48 -7.94 3.91
CA LEU A 297 -9.71 -6.69 3.85
C LEU A 297 -9.35 -6.34 2.39
N LEU A 298 -8.68 -7.27 1.69
CA LEU A 298 -8.10 -6.99 0.39
C LEU A 298 -9.16 -6.89 -0.71
N GLU A 299 -10.27 -7.63 -0.62
CA GLU A 299 -11.37 -7.54 -1.59
C GLU A 299 -12.03 -6.14 -1.66
N ARG A 300 -11.85 -5.30 -0.64
CA ARG A 300 -12.32 -3.90 -0.65
C ARG A 300 -11.50 -3.03 -1.62
N ALA A 301 -10.23 -3.36 -1.84
CA ALA A 301 -9.42 -2.73 -2.87
C ALA A 301 -9.89 -3.18 -4.24
N SER A 302 -10.63 -2.30 -4.90
CA SER A 302 -11.32 -2.56 -6.17
C SER A 302 -11.55 -1.26 -6.93
N ARG A 303 -11.87 -1.38 -8.21
CA ARG A 303 -12.42 -0.29 -9.02
C ARG A 303 -13.92 -0.46 -9.16
N VAL A 304 -14.66 0.62 -8.90
CA VAL A 304 -16.12 0.63 -8.97
C VAL A 304 -16.62 1.29 -10.25
N SER A 305 -17.79 0.87 -10.72
CA SER A 305 -18.44 1.43 -11.90
C SER A 305 -18.95 2.85 -11.65
N ALA A 306 -19.20 3.60 -12.73
CA ALA A 306 -19.78 4.93 -12.62
C ALA A 306 -21.19 4.90 -12.01
N ASP A 307 -21.97 3.85 -12.31
CA ASP A 307 -23.32 3.65 -11.76
C ASP A 307 -23.29 3.46 -10.24
N TYR A 308 -22.29 2.73 -9.72
CA TYR A 308 -22.07 2.59 -8.29
C TYR A 308 -21.80 3.95 -7.63
N VAL A 309 -20.88 4.74 -8.20
CA VAL A 309 -20.51 6.06 -7.67
C VAL A 309 -21.69 7.02 -7.70
N GLU A 310 -22.47 7.03 -8.79
CA GLU A 310 -23.66 7.87 -8.90
C GLU A 310 -24.70 7.49 -7.85
N ARG A 311 -24.94 6.19 -7.64
CA ARG A 311 -25.86 5.69 -6.62
C ARG A 311 -25.38 6.00 -5.21
N PHE A 312 -24.09 5.83 -4.92
CA PHE A 312 -23.52 6.07 -3.60
C PHE A 312 -23.53 7.56 -3.23
N THR A 313 -23.23 8.43 -4.19
CA THR A 313 -23.17 9.89 -4.00
C THR A 313 -24.52 10.58 -4.21
N ASN A 314 -25.63 9.83 -4.29
CA ASN A 314 -26.97 10.36 -4.54
C ASN A 314 -27.05 11.29 -5.77
N GLY A 315 -26.26 11.00 -6.81
CA GLY A 315 -26.24 11.77 -8.06
C GLY A 315 -25.30 12.98 -8.08
N GLU A 316 -24.57 13.27 -7.01
CA GLU A 316 -23.60 14.39 -6.96
C GLU A 316 -22.41 14.17 -7.91
N VAL A 317 -21.95 12.92 -8.04
CA VAL A 317 -20.85 12.54 -8.92
C VAL A 317 -21.39 11.66 -10.04
N LYS A 318 -21.24 12.10 -11.29
CA LYS A 318 -21.70 11.39 -12.49
C LYS A 318 -20.57 11.08 -13.45
N GLY A 319 -20.63 9.91 -14.08
CA GLY A 319 -19.69 9.50 -15.14
C GLY A 319 -18.25 9.27 -14.68
N LYS A 320 -17.98 9.26 -13.38
CA LYS A 320 -16.66 8.97 -12.80
C LYS A 320 -16.65 7.61 -12.13
N THR A 321 -15.53 6.92 -12.26
CA THR A 321 -15.24 5.67 -11.58
C THR A 321 -14.20 5.94 -10.50
N GLY A 322 -14.35 5.35 -9.33
CA GLY A 322 -13.32 5.44 -8.29
C GLY A 322 -12.59 4.12 -8.12
N SER A 323 -11.41 4.18 -7.51
CA SER A 323 -10.62 2.99 -7.27
C SER A 323 -9.82 3.05 -5.97
N LEU A 324 -9.61 1.89 -5.37
CA LEU A 324 -8.66 1.70 -4.28
C LEU A 324 -7.66 0.62 -4.70
N THR A 325 -6.43 1.03 -5.02
CA THR A 325 -5.30 0.12 -5.29
C THR A 325 -4.62 -0.25 -3.97
N ALA A 326 -4.31 -1.53 -3.77
CA ALA A 326 -3.65 -2.00 -2.54
C ALA A 326 -2.29 -2.64 -2.81
N LEU A 327 -1.29 -2.24 -2.01
CA LEU A 327 0.04 -2.83 -1.94
C LEU A 327 0.24 -3.46 -0.55
N PRO A 328 -0.28 -4.67 -0.29
CA PRO A 328 0.02 -5.37 0.94
C PRO A 328 1.48 -5.82 0.97
N ILE A 329 2.14 -5.64 2.12
CA ILE A 329 3.48 -6.17 2.36
C ILE A 329 3.36 -7.46 3.18
N ILE A 330 4.10 -8.49 2.77
CA ILE A 330 4.30 -9.73 3.53
C ILE A 330 5.79 -9.96 3.74
N GLU A 331 6.16 -10.25 4.98
CA GLU A 331 7.48 -10.75 5.33
C GLU A 331 7.49 -12.28 5.33
N THR A 332 8.40 -12.85 4.54
CA THR A 332 8.74 -14.29 4.56
C THR A 332 9.87 -14.57 5.55
N GLN A 333 10.00 -15.84 5.95
CA GLN A 333 11.13 -16.33 6.72
C GLN A 333 12.00 -17.19 5.80
N ALA A 334 13.27 -16.81 5.65
CA ALA A 334 14.25 -17.53 4.83
C ALA A 334 13.80 -17.80 3.37
N GLY A 335 13.03 -16.88 2.79
CA GLY A 335 12.54 -16.97 1.41
C GLY A 335 11.39 -17.96 1.21
N ASP A 336 10.83 -18.53 2.28
CA ASP A 336 9.75 -19.52 2.16
C ASP A 336 8.41 -18.87 1.78
N VAL A 337 8.07 -18.97 0.50
CA VAL A 337 6.79 -18.54 -0.08
C VAL A 337 5.65 -19.54 0.16
N SER A 338 5.96 -20.75 0.61
CA SER A 338 5.00 -21.85 0.79
C SER A 338 4.40 -21.90 2.21
N ALA A 339 4.87 -21.02 3.11
CA ALA A 339 4.31 -20.83 4.43
C ALA A 339 2.83 -20.41 4.37
N PHE A 340 2.09 -20.66 5.46
CA PHE A 340 0.63 -20.58 5.45
C PHE A 340 0.10 -19.18 5.11
N VAL A 341 0.57 -18.13 5.80
CA VAL A 341 0.12 -16.75 5.56
C VAL A 341 0.55 -16.21 4.18
N PRO A 342 1.82 -16.35 3.75
CA PRO A 342 2.22 -15.98 2.40
C PRO A 342 1.36 -16.61 1.30
N THR A 343 1.13 -17.92 1.36
CA THR A 343 0.31 -18.65 0.37
C THR A 343 -1.13 -18.14 0.32
N ASN A 344 -1.72 -17.84 1.49
CA ASN A 344 -3.06 -17.27 1.58
C ASN A 344 -3.13 -15.91 0.86
N VAL A 345 -2.18 -15.00 1.12
CA VAL A 345 -2.22 -13.66 0.52
C VAL A 345 -1.91 -13.70 -0.98
N ILE A 346 -1.00 -14.58 -1.43
CA ILE A 346 -0.75 -14.82 -2.86
C ILE A 346 -2.04 -15.25 -3.59
N SER A 347 -2.88 -16.08 -2.96
CA SER A 347 -4.14 -16.51 -3.59
C SER A 347 -5.25 -15.45 -3.57
N ILE A 348 -5.12 -14.40 -2.75
CA ILE A 348 -6.08 -13.28 -2.66
C ILE A 348 -5.70 -12.11 -3.58
N THR A 349 -4.42 -11.73 -3.66
CA THR A 349 -3.98 -10.60 -4.48
C THR A 349 -4.00 -10.92 -5.96
N ASP A 350 -4.00 -9.92 -6.84
CA ASP A 350 -4.00 -10.08 -8.30
C ASP A 350 -2.60 -10.30 -8.89
N GLY A 351 -1.59 -10.38 -8.04
CA GLY A 351 -0.19 -10.47 -8.44
C GLY A 351 0.72 -10.37 -7.24
N GLN A 352 2.01 -10.54 -7.50
CA GLN A 352 3.05 -10.38 -6.51
C GLN A 352 4.37 -9.88 -7.12
N ILE A 353 5.05 -9.02 -6.37
CA ILE A 353 6.42 -8.60 -6.55
C ILE A 353 7.25 -9.31 -5.49
N PHE A 354 8.06 -10.28 -5.92
CA PHE A 354 8.93 -11.05 -5.05
C PHE A 354 10.33 -10.45 -4.98
N LEU A 355 10.73 -9.98 -3.80
CA LEU A 355 12.04 -9.41 -3.53
C LEU A 355 12.97 -10.47 -2.93
N GLU A 356 14.06 -10.78 -3.63
CA GLU A 356 14.97 -11.87 -3.29
C GLU A 356 16.24 -11.37 -2.58
N THR A 357 16.58 -11.98 -1.44
CA THR A 357 17.75 -11.62 -0.63
C THR A 357 19.07 -11.76 -1.41
N ASN A 358 19.20 -12.80 -2.24
CA ASN A 358 20.42 -13.03 -3.03
C ASN A 358 20.66 -11.92 -4.06
N LEU A 359 19.61 -11.47 -4.75
CA LEU A 359 19.68 -10.33 -5.68
C LEU A 359 20.03 -9.03 -4.95
N PHE A 360 19.44 -8.81 -3.77
CA PHE A 360 19.72 -7.63 -2.97
C PHE A 360 21.18 -7.56 -2.52
N ASN A 361 21.75 -8.70 -2.11
CA ASN A 361 23.14 -8.83 -1.65
C ASN A 361 24.15 -8.73 -2.80
N SER A 362 23.79 -9.14 -4.02
CA SER A 362 24.62 -8.97 -5.22
C SER A 362 24.55 -7.55 -5.81
N GLY A 363 23.84 -6.63 -5.16
CA GLY A 363 23.74 -5.22 -5.57
C GLY A 363 22.67 -4.95 -6.62
N ILE A 364 21.79 -5.90 -6.92
CA ILE A 364 20.61 -5.69 -7.77
C ILE A 364 19.49 -5.10 -6.90
N ARG A 365 19.25 -3.80 -7.07
CA ARG A 365 18.24 -3.05 -6.30
C ARG A 365 17.42 -2.18 -7.26
N PRO A 366 16.08 -2.29 -7.27
CA PRO A 366 15.25 -3.17 -6.44
C PRO A 366 15.45 -4.66 -6.79
N ALA A 367 15.38 -5.53 -5.79
CA ALA A 367 15.74 -6.94 -5.88
C ALA A 367 14.61 -7.82 -6.45
N VAL A 368 13.95 -7.36 -7.52
CA VAL A 368 12.77 -8.01 -8.11
C VAL A 368 13.19 -9.30 -8.82
N ASN A 369 12.58 -10.42 -8.45
CA ASN A 369 12.73 -11.68 -9.16
C ASN A 369 11.72 -11.75 -10.34
N PRO A 370 12.16 -11.67 -11.60
CA PRO A 370 11.24 -11.62 -12.76
C PRO A 370 10.51 -12.93 -13.06
N GLY A 371 10.99 -14.07 -12.53
CA GLY A 371 10.38 -15.38 -12.75
C GLY A 371 9.25 -15.69 -11.77
N ILE A 372 9.40 -15.29 -10.50
CA ILE A 372 8.39 -15.52 -9.45
C ILE A 372 7.35 -14.40 -9.42
N SER A 373 7.77 -13.17 -9.76
CA SER A 373 6.87 -12.02 -9.76
C SER A 373 5.93 -12.03 -10.97
N VAL A 374 4.68 -11.64 -10.76
CA VAL A 374 3.64 -11.64 -11.79
C VAL A 374 2.56 -10.63 -11.47
N SER A 375 2.02 -9.98 -12.50
CA SER A 375 0.78 -9.21 -12.44
C SER A 375 -0.27 -9.92 -13.31
N ARG A 376 -1.41 -10.33 -12.73
CA ARG A 376 -2.47 -11.06 -13.47
C ARG A 376 -3.32 -10.12 -14.32
N VAL A 377 -3.36 -8.82 -13.99
CA VAL A 377 -3.95 -7.78 -14.87
C VAL A 377 -3.07 -7.62 -16.13
N GLY A 378 -1.76 -7.73 -15.97
CA GLY A 378 -0.79 -7.69 -17.06
C GLY A 378 -0.82 -6.36 -17.82
N GLY A 379 -0.60 -6.42 -19.13
CA GLY A 379 -0.49 -5.23 -19.98
C GLY A 379 -1.78 -4.43 -20.20
N ALA A 380 -2.88 -4.75 -19.51
CA ALA A 380 -4.06 -3.88 -19.43
C ALA A 380 -3.80 -2.65 -18.53
N ALA A 381 -2.91 -2.80 -17.53
CA ALA A 381 -2.51 -1.74 -16.62
C ALA A 381 -1.26 -0.97 -17.07
N GLN A 382 -0.91 -1.01 -18.37
CA GLN A 382 0.27 -0.33 -18.91
C GLN A 382 -0.13 0.79 -19.88
N THR A 383 0.67 1.86 -19.87
CA THR A 383 0.65 2.82 -20.98
C THR A 383 1.11 2.15 -22.27
N LYS A 384 0.65 2.65 -23.42
CA LYS A 384 0.94 2.02 -24.72
C LYS A 384 2.45 1.97 -25.00
N ILE A 385 3.19 3.01 -24.62
CA ILE A 385 4.65 3.05 -24.77
C ILE A 385 5.35 1.99 -23.94
N ILE A 386 5.04 1.88 -22.64
CA ILE A 386 5.69 0.88 -21.78
C ILE A 386 5.33 -0.52 -22.25
N LYS A 387 4.05 -0.78 -22.56
CA LYS A 387 3.59 -2.08 -23.07
C LYS A 387 4.32 -2.52 -24.33
N LYS A 388 4.57 -1.59 -25.26
CA LYS A 388 5.27 -1.90 -26.52
C LYS A 388 6.75 -2.19 -26.29
N LEU A 389 7.39 -1.45 -25.39
CA LEU A 389 8.84 -1.53 -25.15
C LEU A 389 9.24 -2.58 -24.11
N SER A 390 8.32 -3.01 -23.22
CA SER A 390 8.64 -3.99 -22.18
C SER A 390 8.36 -5.44 -22.56
N GLY A 391 7.70 -5.69 -23.70
CA GLY A 391 7.29 -7.04 -24.13
C GLY A 391 8.44 -8.04 -24.25
N GLY A 392 9.60 -7.60 -24.75
CA GLY A 392 10.80 -8.44 -24.89
C GLY A 392 11.57 -8.62 -23.57
N ILE A 393 11.55 -7.61 -22.70
CA ILE A 393 12.42 -7.50 -21.53
C ILE A 393 12.18 -8.61 -20.50
N ARG A 394 10.91 -8.90 -20.17
CA ARG A 394 10.61 -9.94 -19.17
C ARG A 394 11.06 -11.33 -19.64
N THR A 395 10.78 -11.65 -20.90
CA THR A 395 11.18 -12.92 -21.51
C THR A 395 12.69 -13.04 -21.59
N ALA A 396 13.38 -11.97 -22.00
CA ALA A 396 14.84 -11.92 -22.08
C ALA A 396 15.48 -12.13 -20.71
N LEU A 397 14.96 -11.52 -19.64
CA LEU A 397 15.48 -11.68 -18.28
C LEU A 397 15.23 -13.07 -17.69
N ALA A 398 14.08 -13.67 -17.98
CA ALA A 398 13.79 -15.05 -17.57
C ALA A 398 14.77 -16.03 -18.21
N GLN A 399 14.94 -15.94 -19.54
CA GLN A 399 15.89 -16.76 -20.29
C GLN A 399 17.33 -16.49 -19.86
N TYR A 400 17.69 -15.23 -19.59
CA TYR A 400 19.00 -14.86 -19.09
C TYR A 400 19.32 -15.57 -17.78
N ARG A 401 18.40 -15.62 -16.81
CA ARG A 401 18.66 -16.29 -15.52
C ARG A 401 18.85 -17.80 -15.67
N GLU A 402 18.06 -18.42 -16.53
CA GLU A 402 18.19 -19.85 -16.84
C GLU A 402 19.55 -20.13 -17.50
N LEU A 403 19.88 -19.40 -18.58
CA LEU A 403 21.16 -19.54 -19.28
C LEU A 403 22.36 -19.20 -18.39
N ALA A 404 22.25 -18.19 -17.52
CA ALA A 404 23.33 -17.81 -16.61
C ALA A 404 23.68 -18.97 -15.66
N ALA A 405 22.69 -19.73 -15.18
CA ALA A 405 22.93 -20.89 -14.33
C ALA A 405 23.64 -22.03 -15.11
N PHE A 406 23.21 -22.32 -16.34
CA PHE A 406 23.84 -23.37 -17.17
C PHE A 406 25.23 -22.99 -17.68
N SER A 407 25.43 -21.73 -18.05
CA SER A 407 26.69 -21.22 -18.62
C SER A 407 27.86 -21.25 -17.64
N GLN A 408 27.61 -21.33 -16.32
CA GLN A 408 28.67 -21.49 -15.32
C GLN A 408 29.44 -22.83 -15.45
N PHE A 409 28.85 -23.82 -16.13
CA PHE A 409 29.42 -25.15 -16.29
C PHE A 409 29.93 -25.44 -17.71
N ALA A 410 29.74 -24.51 -18.65
CA ALA A 410 30.12 -24.68 -20.05
C ALA A 410 31.44 -23.95 -20.36
N SER A 411 32.38 -24.63 -21.02
CA SER A 411 33.65 -24.03 -21.46
C SER A 411 33.52 -23.20 -22.73
N ASP A 412 32.64 -23.62 -23.65
CA ASP A 412 32.38 -22.95 -24.92
C ASP A 412 30.90 -22.60 -25.04
N LEU A 413 30.64 -21.32 -25.33
CA LEU A 413 29.31 -20.79 -25.60
C LEU A 413 29.25 -20.36 -27.07
N ASP A 414 28.20 -20.75 -27.77
CA ASP A 414 27.93 -20.28 -29.12
C ASP A 414 27.64 -18.77 -29.13
N GLU A 415 27.76 -18.15 -30.31
CA GLU A 415 27.64 -16.69 -30.45
C GLU A 415 26.24 -16.16 -30.06
N ALA A 416 25.18 -16.92 -30.32
CA ALA A 416 23.82 -16.52 -29.99
C ALA A 416 23.63 -16.50 -28.46
N THR A 417 24.06 -17.55 -27.76
CA THR A 417 24.05 -17.60 -26.30
C THR A 417 24.88 -16.49 -25.68
N ARG A 418 26.06 -16.18 -26.24
CA ARG A 418 26.91 -15.08 -25.76
C ARG A 418 26.23 -13.72 -25.91
N LYS A 419 25.58 -13.44 -27.05
CA LYS A 419 24.83 -12.20 -27.26
C LYS A 419 23.65 -12.08 -26.30
N GLN A 420 22.93 -13.18 -26.07
CA GLN A 420 21.79 -13.21 -25.15
C GLN A 420 22.21 -12.99 -23.70
N LEU A 421 23.31 -13.61 -23.25
CA LEU A 421 23.88 -13.38 -21.92
C LEU A 421 24.35 -11.93 -21.74
N SER A 422 25.04 -11.37 -22.74
CA SER A 422 25.51 -9.98 -22.69
C SER A 422 24.33 -9.00 -22.64
N HIS A 423 23.30 -9.22 -23.45
CA HIS A 423 22.08 -8.42 -23.43
C HIS A 423 21.37 -8.50 -22.07
N GLY A 424 21.16 -9.71 -21.54
CA GLY A 424 20.53 -9.92 -20.24
C GLY A 424 21.29 -9.29 -19.07
N GLN A 425 22.63 -9.34 -19.07
CA GLN A 425 23.48 -8.63 -18.10
C GLN A 425 23.25 -7.12 -18.14
N LYS A 426 23.27 -6.52 -19.33
CA LYS A 426 23.08 -5.07 -19.51
C LYS A 426 21.68 -4.62 -19.12
N VAL A 427 20.65 -5.39 -19.48
CA VAL A 427 19.28 -5.13 -19.06
C VAL A 427 19.14 -5.23 -17.54
N THR A 428 19.75 -6.23 -16.91
CA THR A 428 19.76 -6.36 -15.44
C THR A 428 20.45 -5.17 -14.78
N GLU A 429 21.58 -4.71 -15.31
CA GLU A 429 22.27 -3.52 -14.82
C GLU A 429 21.41 -2.25 -14.99
N LEU A 430 20.75 -2.12 -16.15
CA LEU A 430 19.88 -0.99 -16.46
C LEU A 430 18.64 -0.93 -15.57
N LEU A 431 18.10 -2.07 -15.13
CA LEU A 431 16.95 -2.11 -14.24
C LEU A 431 17.28 -1.75 -12.79
N LYS A 432 18.56 -1.64 -12.43
CA LYS A 432 18.95 -1.09 -11.13
C LYS A 432 18.51 0.36 -11.03
N GLN A 433 18.07 0.75 -9.84
CA GLN A 433 17.58 2.09 -9.58
C GLN A 433 17.84 2.47 -8.12
N LYS A 434 18.23 3.73 -7.92
CA LYS A 434 18.43 4.29 -6.57
C LYS A 434 17.07 4.51 -5.91
N GLN A 435 17.02 4.32 -4.59
CA GLN A 435 15.86 4.67 -3.78
C GLN A 435 15.58 6.18 -3.85
N TYR A 436 14.31 6.57 -3.77
CA TYR A 436 13.85 7.97 -3.83
C TYR A 436 14.17 8.70 -5.15
N ALA A 437 14.47 7.95 -6.21
CA ALA A 437 14.68 8.47 -7.55
C ALA A 437 13.64 7.89 -8.53
N PRO A 438 12.33 8.14 -8.32
CA PRO A 438 11.30 7.66 -9.23
C PRO A 438 11.46 8.27 -10.62
N MET A 439 11.24 7.47 -11.66
CA MET A 439 11.34 7.90 -13.06
C MET A 439 9.95 8.05 -13.68
N SER A 440 9.75 9.11 -14.44
CA SER A 440 8.52 9.34 -15.21
C SER A 440 8.36 8.31 -16.35
N VAL A 441 7.14 8.18 -16.87
CA VAL A 441 6.83 7.25 -17.96
C VAL A 441 7.68 7.54 -19.20
N ALA A 442 7.93 8.80 -19.51
CA ALA A 442 8.77 9.18 -20.65
C ALA A 442 10.24 8.78 -20.46
N GLN A 443 10.79 9.00 -19.27
CA GLN A 443 12.17 8.60 -18.96
C GLN A 443 12.31 7.08 -18.99
N GLN A 444 11.38 6.34 -18.38
CA GLN A 444 11.35 4.88 -18.45
C GLN A 444 11.22 4.40 -19.91
N GLY A 445 10.30 4.99 -20.69
CA GLY A 445 10.12 4.69 -22.11
C GLY A 445 11.39 4.88 -22.93
N LEU A 446 12.10 5.99 -22.76
CA LEU A 446 13.37 6.25 -23.44
C LEU A 446 14.44 5.20 -23.08
N VAL A 447 14.57 4.88 -21.80
CA VAL A 447 15.57 3.91 -21.31
C VAL A 447 15.27 2.49 -21.80
N LEU A 448 14.00 2.07 -21.75
CA LEU A 448 13.57 0.77 -22.28
C LEU A 448 13.75 0.71 -23.81
N PHE A 449 13.48 1.81 -24.53
CA PHE A 449 13.72 1.89 -25.97
C PHE A 449 15.21 1.70 -26.30
N ALA A 450 16.12 2.34 -25.55
CA ALA A 450 17.55 2.18 -25.75
C ALA A 450 18.01 0.73 -25.55
N ALA A 451 17.45 0.03 -24.55
CA ALA A 451 17.74 -1.37 -24.31
C ALA A 451 17.20 -2.29 -25.41
N GLU A 452 15.92 -2.16 -25.74
CA GLU A 452 15.20 -3.04 -26.68
C GLU A 452 15.71 -2.88 -28.12
N ARG A 453 16.07 -1.65 -28.54
CA ARG A 453 16.59 -1.38 -29.90
C ARG A 453 18.10 -1.56 -30.02
N GLY A 454 18.76 -2.13 -29.01
CA GLY A 454 20.18 -2.50 -29.07
C GLY A 454 21.16 -1.33 -28.99
N PHE A 455 20.73 -0.15 -28.57
CA PHE A 455 21.62 1.01 -28.40
C PHE A 455 22.62 0.85 -27.25
N LEU A 456 22.43 -0.16 -26.39
CA LEU A 456 23.35 -0.51 -25.31
C LEU A 456 24.40 -1.56 -25.71
N ASN A 457 24.38 -2.10 -26.93
CA ASN A 457 25.21 -3.25 -27.32
C ASN A 457 26.72 -2.96 -27.31
N ASP A 458 27.13 -1.74 -27.62
CA ASP A 458 28.50 -1.22 -27.62
C ASP A 458 28.90 -0.54 -26.29
N VAL A 459 27.95 -0.34 -25.37
CA VAL A 459 28.22 0.26 -24.06
C VAL A 459 28.78 -0.79 -23.09
N GLU A 460 29.89 -0.52 -22.44
CA GLU A 460 30.44 -1.42 -21.40
C GLU A 460 29.51 -1.53 -20.19
N LEU A 461 29.47 -2.70 -19.54
CA LEU A 461 28.56 -2.96 -18.42
C LEU A 461 28.72 -1.93 -17.28
N ALA A 462 29.96 -1.57 -16.94
CA ALA A 462 30.26 -0.59 -15.89
C ALA A 462 29.78 0.84 -16.23
N LYS A 463 29.53 1.12 -17.51
CA LYS A 463 29.11 2.42 -18.03
C LYS A 463 27.61 2.55 -18.25
N ILE A 464 26.83 1.51 -17.99
CA ILE A 464 25.37 1.54 -18.17
C ILE A 464 24.71 2.61 -17.29
N GLY A 465 25.10 2.71 -16.01
CA GLY A 465 24.53 3.70 -15.10
C GLY A 465 24.88 5.15 -15.47
N SER A 466 26.10 5.40 -15.97
CA SER A 466 26.49 6.74 -16.42
C SER A 466 25.89 7.09 -17.78
N PHE A 467 25.75 6.11 -18.67
CA PHE A 467 24.99 6.24 -19.93
C PHE A 467 23.55 6.67 -19.67
N GLU A 468 22.84 5.98 -18.76
CA GLU A 468 21.47 6.33 -18.39
C GLU A 468 21.39 7.77 -17.85
N ALA A 469 22.24 8.13 -16.89
CA ALA A 469 22.21 9.47 -16.31
C ALA A 469 22.47 10.57 -17.36
N ALA A 470 23.45 10.38 -18.24
CA ALA A 470 23.77 11.33 -19.31
C ALA A 470 22.66 11.40 -20.36
N LEU A 471 22.05 10.26 -20.73
CA LEU A 471 20.95 10.19 -21.68
C LEU A 471 19.72 10.94 -21.18
N LEU A 472 19.35 10.74 -19.91
CA LEU A 472 18.21 11.42 -19.29
C LEU A 472 18.45 12.92 -19.20
N ALA A 473 19.66 13.36 -18.82
CA ALA A 473 20.02 14.78 -18.76
C ALA A 473 20.01 15.44 -20.15
N PHE A 474 20.51 14.74 -21.18
CA PHE A 474 20.47 15.21 -22.57
C PHE A 474 19.03 15.39 -23.06
N ALA A 475 18.18 14.40 -22.80
CA ALA A 475 16.80 14.44 -23.23
C ALA A 475 15.98 15.54 -22.52
N ASP A 476 16.27 15.79 -21.24
CA ASP A 476 15.63 16.87 -20.48
C ASP A 476 16.02 18.26 -20.98
N ARG A 477 17.28 18.46 -21.40
CA ARG A 477 17.78 19.73 -21.93
C ARG A 477 17.33 20.01 -23.37
N ASP A 478 17.50 19.03 -24.25
CA ASP A 478 17.43 19.25 -25.70
C ASP A 478 16.12 18.71 -26.32
N HIS A 479 15.36 17.90 -25.59
CA HIS A 479 14.13 17.22 -26.08
C HIS A 479 12.97 17.25 -25.07
N ALA A 480 12.88 18.29 -24.23
CA ALA A 480 11.86 18.43 -23.20
C ALA A 480 10.42 18.32 -23.73
N GLU A 481 10.15 18.85 -24.93
CA GLU A 481 8.82 18.81 -25.55
C GLU A 481 8.36 17.37 -25.83
N LEU A 482 9.26 16.52 -26.33
CA LEU A 482 8.96 15.10 -26.56
C LEU A 482 8.69 14.37 -25.24
N MET A 483 9.45 14.69 -24.19
CA MET A 483 9.25 14.11 -22.86
C MET A 483 7.89 14.49 -22.26
N ALA A 484 7.47 15.75 -22.43
CA ALA A 484 6.16 16.23 -22.02
C ALA A 484 5.02 15.54 -22.81
N GLU A 485 5.17 15.40 -24.13
CA GLU A 485 4.22 14.72 -25.01
C GLU A 485 3.98 13.26 -24.57
N ILE A 486 5.06 12.53 -24.27
CA ILE A 486 4.98 11.13 -23.82
C ILE A 486 4.35 11.03 -22.43
N ASN A 487 4.71 11.91 -21.50
CA ASN A 487 4.15 11.90 -20.15
C ASN A 487 2.65 12.20 -20.13
N GLN A 488 2.17 13.08 -21.02
CA GLN A 488 0.75 13.43 -21.10
C GLN A 488 -0.07 12.33 -21.79
N SER A 489 0.44 11.77 -22.90
CA SER A 489 -0.34 10.85 -23.73
C SER A 489 -0.16 9.38 -23.36
N GLY A 490 1.01 8.99 -22.83
CA GLY A 490 1.42 7.60 -22.65
C GLY A 490 1.40 6.78 -23.94
N ASN A 491 1.34 7.44 -25.10
CA ASN A 491 1.09 6.82 -26.40
C ASN A 491 2.41 6.38 -27.07
N TYR A 492 2.29 5.51 -28.07
CA TYR A 492 3.41 5.08 -28.91
C TYR A 492 2.94 4.92 -30.35
N ASN A 493 3.57 5.65 -31.27
CA ASN A 493 3.30 5.64 -32.70
C ASN A 493 4.62 5.73 -33.47
N GLY A 494 4.56 5.64 -34.81
CA GLY A 494 5.75 5.69 -35.65
C GLY A 494 6.52 7.02 -35.56
N GLU A 495 5.83 8.14 -35.33
CA GLU A 495 6.47 9.45 -35.15
C GLU A 495 7.30 9.53 -33.86
N ILE A 496 6.72 9.09 -32.73
CA ILE A 496 7.41 9.01 -31.44
C ILE A 496 8.61 8.05 -31.55
N GLU A 497 8.46 6.92 -32.25
CA GLU A 497 9.57 5.99 -32.49
C GLU A 497 10.73 6.63 -33.24
N GLU A 498 10.48 7.35 -34.33
CA GLU A 498 11.53 8.04 -35.09
C GLU A 498 12.16 9.19 -34.28
N LYS A 499 11.37 9.95 -33.50
CA LYS A 499 11.90 10.98 -32.60
C LYS A 499 12.82 10.39 -31.53
N LEU A 500 12.42 9.29 -30.87
CA LEU A 500 13.23 8.58 -29.88
C LEU A 500 14.52 8.01 -30.48
N LYS A 501 14.43 7.46 -31.69
CA LYS A 501 15.58 6.95 -32.43
C LYS A 501 16.57 8.08 -32.78
N GLY A 502 16.07 9.18 -33.34
CA GLY A 502 16.88 10.35 -33.69
C GLY A 502 17.57 10.97 -32.47
N LEU A 503 16.87 11.03 -31.33
CA LEU A 503 17.43 11.47 -30.05
C LEU A 503 18.62 10.58 -29.64
N LEU A 504 18.44 9.26 -29.63
CA LEU A 504 19.50 8.32 -29.23
C LEU A 504 20.69 8.32 -30.20
N GLU A 505 20.45 8.41 -31.51
CA GLU A 505 21.52 8.51 -32.50
C GLU A 505 22.33 9.80 -32.32
N THR A 506 21.67 10.92 -32.03
CA THR A 506 22.33 12.21 -31.76
C THR A 506 23.11 12.17 -30.45
N PHE A 507 22.52 11.60 -29.40
CA PHE A 507 23.16 11.41 -28.10
C PHE A 507 24.46 10.61 -28.26
N LYS A 508 24.40 9.45 -28.93
CA LYS A 508 25.59 8.58 -29.09
C LYS A 508 26.70 9.18 -29.95
N LYS A 509 26.37 10.12 -30.85
CA LYS A 509 27.36 10.81 -31.69
C LYS A 509 28.03 11.99 -30.97
N THR A 510 27.33 12.63 -30.03
CA THR A 510 27.72 13.96 -29.52
C THR A 510 28.05 13.99 -28.04
N GLN A 511 27.56 13.04 -27.24
CA GLN A 511 27.71 13.03 -25.79
C GLN A 511 28.70 11.97 -25.32
N SER A 512 29.33 12.23 -24.18
CA SER A 512 30.19 11.30 -23.46
C SER A 512 29.49 10.71 -22.23
N TRP A 513 29.82 9.47 -21.86
CA TRP A 513 29.26 8.79 -20.69
C TRP A 513 30.27 7.93 -19.90
#